data_AF-D8MK10-F1
#
_entry.id   AF-D8MK10-F1
#
_cell.length_a   1.000
_cell.length_b   1.000
_cell.length_c   1.000
_cell.angle_alpha   90.00
_cell.angle_beta   90.00
_cell.angle_gamma   90.00
#
_symmetry.space_group_name_H-M   'P 1'
#
loop_
_entity.id
_entity.type
_entity.pdbx_description
1 polymer ?
#
loop_
_entity_poly.entity_id
_entity_poly.type
_entity_poly.pdbx_seq_one_letter_code
_entity_poly.pdbx_strand_id
1 'polypeptide(L)'
;MNDWFVVFEVHSRGEIIRYEVLLMAENAGVAMLGVALMGRTWWPDCLKEDGAHWHWGRGDVYLHTLWQVDDTVCAMPSDFRFVDRQTAAVTPEGVVVYDEWDERWETLFRWRWQEGLNLQR
;
A
#
# COMPACT_ATOMS: atom_id res chain seq x y z
N MET A 1 18.14 -2.47 -5.32
CA MET A 1 16.73 -2.26 -4.95
C MET A 1 15.99 -3.52 -5.33
N ASN A 2 15.12 -4.03 -4.48
CA ASN A 2 14.37 -5.27 -4.69
C ASN A 2 12.91 -4.91 -4.94
N ASP A 3 12.25 -5.65 -5.82
CA ASP A 3 10.82 -5.51 -6.08
C ASP A 3 10.05 -6.43 -5.13
N TRP A 4 8.94 -5.92 -4.59
CA TRP A 4 8.09 -6.62 -3.65
C TRP A 4 6.65 -6.53 -4.12
N PHE A 5 6.01 -7.67 -4.30
CA PHE A 5 4.58 -7.73 -4.56
C PHE A 5 3.82 -7.60 -3.24
N VAL A 6 2.94 -6.60 -3.19
CA VAL A 6 2.13 -6.28 -2.02
C VAL A 6 0.67 -6.34 -2.40
N VAL A 7 -0.12 -7.06 -1.60
CA VAL A 7 -1.58 -7.04 -1.70
C VAL A 7 -2.13 -6.54 -0.38
N PHE A 8 -2.91 -5.47 -0.45
CA PHE A 8 -3.77 -5.04 0.62
C PHE A 8 -5.19 -5.53 0.37
N GLU A 9 -5.84 -6.04 1.41
CA GLU A 9 -7.27 -6.31 1.38
C GLU A 9 -7.98 -5.22 2.18
N VAL A 10 -8.96 -4.56 1.57
CA VAL A 10 -9.70 -3.44 2.14
C VAL A 10 -11.13 -3.88 2.32
N HIS A 11 -11.61 -3.88 3.56
CA HIS A 11 -12.98 -4.20 3.91
C HIS A 11 -13.71 -2.89 4.22
N SER A 12 -14.70 -2.52 3.42
CA SER A 12 -15.48 -1.31 3.67
C SER A 12 -16.89 -1.46 3.14
N ARG A 13 -17.88 -1.04 3.93
CA ARG A 13 -19.31 -1.03 3.54
C ARG A 13 -19.85 -2.37 3.02
N GLY A 14 -19.32 -3.49 3.51
CA GLY A 14 -19.72 -4.84 3.07
C GLY A 14 -19.04 -5.32 1.79
N GLU A 15 -18.13 -4.52 1.23
CA GLU A 15 -17.31 -4.88 0.08
C GLU A 15 -15.89 -5.23 0.52
N ILE A 16 -15.26 -6.12 -0.24
CA ILE A 16 -13.86 -6.50 -0.10
C ILE A 16 -13.16 -6.15 -1.41
N ILE A 17 -12.17 -5.26 -1.33
CA ILE A 17 -11.38 -4.81 -2.48
C ILE A 17 -9.93 -5.21 -2.24
N ARG A 18 -9.27 -5.77 -3.25
CA ARG A 18 -7.84 -6.02 -3.22
C ARG A 18 -7.10 -4.95 -3.98
N TYR A 19 -6.07 -4.41 -3.36
CA TYR A 19 -5.20 -3.41 -3.93
C TYR A 19 -3.79 -3.99 -4.08
N GLU A 20 -3.35 -4.16 -5.31
CA GLU A 20 -2.11 -4.81 -5.69
C GLU A 20 -1.07 -3.76 -6.06
N VAL A 21 0.11 -3.82 -5.45
CA VAL A 21 1.19 -2.84 -5.63
C VAL A 21 2.51 -3.55 -5.86
N LEU A 22 3.30 -3.01 -6.78
CA LEU A 22 4.72 -3.32 -6.86
C LEU A 22 5.50 -2.29 -6.05
N LEU A 23 6.03 -2.71 -4.90
CA LEU A 23 6.80 -1.88 -3.99
C LEU A 23 8.30 -2.15 -4.16
N MET A 24 9.06 -1.13 -4.53
CA MET A 24 10.51 -1.19 -4.55
C MET A 24 11.06 -0.84 -3.17
N ALA A 25 11.94 -1.68 -2.62
CA ALA A 25 12.58 -1.41 -1.33
C ALA A 25 13.98 -2.01 -1.28
N GLU A 26 14.86 -1.45 -0.44
CA GLU A 26 16.22 -1.95 -0.30
C GLU A 26 16.26 -3.38 0.24
N ASN A 27 15.44 -3.67 1.25
CA ASN A 27 15.37 -4.96 1.93
C ASN A 27 13.97 -5.17 2.56
N ALA A 28 13.74 -6.35 3.12
CA ALA A 28 12.45 -6.72 3.73
C ALA A 28 12.02 -5.75 4.85
N GLY A 29 12.97 -5.24 5.63
CA GLY A 29 12.68 -4.29 6.71
C GLY A 29 12.14 -2.97 6.17
N VAL A 30 12.76 -2.42 5.13
CA VAL A 30 12.28 -1.21 4.45
C VAL A 30 10.94 -1.46 3.77
N ALA A 31 10.75 -2.63 3.14
CA ALA A 31 9.48 -3.01 2.53
C ALA A 31 8.36 -3.04 3.57
N MET A 32 8.56 -3.69 4.72
CA MET A 32 7.57 -3.75 5.80
C MET A 32 7.24 -2.38 6.39
N LEU A 33 8.23 -1.51 6.56
CA LEU A 33 8.00 -0.15 7.03
C LEU A 33 7.21 0.68 6.01
N GLY A 34 7.50 0.51 4.71
CA GLY A 34 6.74 1.13 3.63
C GLY A 34 5.29 0.65 3.61
N VAL A 35 5.07 -0.66 3.71
CA VAL A 35 3.73 -1.27 3.82
C VAL A 35 2.97 -0.73 5.04
N ALA A 36 3.62 -0.60 6.19
CA ALA A 36 3.00 -0.05 7.38
C ALA A 36 2.60 1.42 7.19
N LEU A 37 3.47 2.23 6.58
CA LEU A 37 3.13 3.61 6.21
C LEU A 37 1.92 3.66 5.29
N MET A 38 1.91 2.82 4.25
CA MET A 38 0.82 2.76 3.28
C MET A 38 -0.50 2.40 3.97
N GLY A 39 -0.50 1.31 4.75
CA GLY A 39 -1.64 0.82 5.54
C GLY A 39 -2.24 1.87 6.48
N ARG A 40 -1.36 2.65 7.12
CA ARG A 40 -1.71 3.80 7.99
C ARG A 40 -2.23 5.02 7.25
N THR A 41 -2.28 5.03 5.92
CA THR A 41 -2.63 6.24 5.17
C THR A 41 -3.83 6.08 4.23
N TRP A 42 -4.55 4.97 4.32
CA TRP A 42 -5.76 4.73 3.52
C TRP A 42 -6.87 5.75 3.80
N TRP A 43 -7.09 6.10 5.07
CA TRP A 43 -8.09 7.10 5.49
C TRP A 43 -7.48 8.12 6.47
N PRO A 44 -8.20 9.20 6.80
CA PRO A 44 -7.87 10.05 7.95
C PRO A 44 -8.19 9.33 9.27
N ASP A 45 -7.32 9.48 10.27
CA ASP A 45 -7.47 9.00 11.66
C ASP A 45 -7.53 7.48 11.89
N CYS A 46 -6.35 6.83 11.88
CA CYS A 46 -6.24 5.40 12.18
C CYS A 46 -6.67 5.18 13.63
N LEU A 47 -7.71 4.38 13.84
CA LEU A 47 -8.30 4.21 15.17
C LEU A 47 -7.52 3.19 15.99
N LYS A 48 -7.04 2.13 15.34
CA LYS A 48 -6.25 1.07 15.98
C LYS A 48 -5.34 0.41 14.94
N GLU A 49 -4.15 0.06 15.38
CA GLU A 49 -3.20 -0.76 14.64
C GLU A 49 -2.90 -2.04 15.42
N ASP A 50 -2.93 -3.18 14.72
CA ASP A 50 -2.63 -4.50 15.26
C ASP A 50 -1.73 -5.26 14.26
N GLY A 51 -0.42 -4.99 14.34
CA GLY A 51 0.54 -5.52 13.38
C GLY A 51 0.29 -4.98 11.97
N ALA A 52 -0.12 -5.86 11.06
CA ALA A 52 -0.38 -5.52 9.66
C ALA A 52 -1.88 -5.36 9.35
N HIS A 53 -2.66 -5.01 10.38
CA HIS A 53 -4.08 -4.70 10.31
C HIS A 53 -4.31 -3.29 10.88
N TRP A 54 -4.93 -2.43 10.08
CA TRP A 54 -5.27 -1.06 10.44
C TRP A 54 -6.78 -0.88 10.42
N HIS A 55 -7.32 -0.49 11.57
CA HIS A 55 -8.73 -0.23 11.77
C HIS A 55 -9.04 1.25 11.60
N TRP A 56 -10.12 1.51 10.87
CA TRP A 56 -10.58 2.86 10.57
C TRP A 56 -12.07 2.95 10.84
N GLY A 57 -12.56 4.16 11.11
CA GLY A 57 -14.01 4.38 11.30
C GLY A 57 -14.85 4.01 10.07
N ARG A 58 -14.21 3.81 8.91
CA ARG A 58 -14.84 3.50 7.62
C ARG A 58 -14.56 2.08 7.11
N GLY A 59 -13.80 1.28 7.84
CA GLY A 59 -13.42 -0.06 7.40
C GLY A 59 -12.09 -0.53 7.95
N ASP A 60 -11.59 -1.61 7.40
CA ASP A 60 -10.35 -2.25 7.79
C ASP A 60 -9.43 -2.43 6.59
N VAL A 61 -8.13 -2.28 6.82
CA VAL A 61 -7.09 -2.59 5.83
C VAL A 61 -6.17 -3.65 6.41
N TYR A 62 -5.89 -4.68 5.63
CA TYR A 62 -5.02 -5.79 6.00
C TYR A 62 -3.91 -5.93 4.97
N LEU A 63 -2.69 -6.19 5.42
CA LEU A 63 -1.68 -6.77 4.55
C LEU A 63 -2.03 -8.24 4.29
N HIS A 64 -2.45 -8.54 3.05
CA HIS A 64 -2.75 -9.89 2.63
C HIS A 64 -1.51 -10.63 2.12
N THR A 65 -0.63 -9.93 1.40
CA THR A 65 0.58 -10.52 0.82
C THR A 65 1.71 -9.50 0.82
N LEU A 66 2.90 -9.94 1.22
CA LEU A 66 4.18 -9.27 0.94
C LEU A 66 5.17 -10.34 0.50
N TRP A 67 5.61 -10.27 -0.74
CA TRP A 67 6.53 -11.25 -1.31
C TRP A 67 7.59 -10.57 -2.15
N GLN A 68 8.87 -10.89 -1.93
CA GLN A 68 9.95 -10.43 -2.79
C GLN A 68 9.83 -11.08 -4.18
N VAL A 69 9.84 -10.25 -5.21
CA VAL A 69 9.94 -10.69 -6.61
C VAL A 69 11.41 -10.96 -6.89
N ASP A 70 11.75 -12.22 -7.11
CA ASP A 70 13.09 -12.67 -7.51
C ASP A 70 13.02 -13.45 -8.83
N ASP A 71 14.17 -13.88 -9.34
CA ASP A 71 14.27 -14.60 -10.63
C ASP A 71 13.51 -15.94 -10.66
N THR A 72 13.08 -16.48 -9.51
CA THR A 72 12.19 -17.66 -9.46
C THR A 72 10.71 -17.29 -9.63
N VAL A 73 10.36 -16.02 -9.48
CA VAL A 73 9.02 -15.44 -9.74
C VAL A 73 8.82 -15.11 -11.23
N CYS A 74 9.64 -15.70 -12.12
CA CYS A 74 9.41 -15.71 -13.58
C CYS A 74 8.05 -16.30 -14.02
N ALA A 75 7.23 -16.76 -13.07
CA ALA A 75 5.85 -17.20 -13.29
C ALA A 75 4.82 -16.22 -12.70
N MET A 76 5.15 -14.94 -12.50
CA MET A 76 4.11 -13.93 -12.28
C MET A 76 3.17 -13.96 -13.49
N PRO A 77 1.88 -14.30 -13.30
CA PRO A 77 0.90 -14.31 -14.38
C PRO A 77 1.02 -13.04 -15.24
N SER A 78 1.02 -13.21 -16.56
CA SER A 78 0.94 -12.11 -17.54
C SER A 78 -0.26 -11.18 -17.34
N ASP A 79 -1.18 -11.58 -16.46
CA ASP A 79 -2.39 -10.86 -16.08
C ASP A 79 -2.19 -9.89 -14.91
N PHE A 80 -1.04 -9.92 -14.22
CA PHE A 80 -0.66 -8.88 -13.27
C PHE A 80 -0.26 -7.61 -14.05
N ARG A 81 -1.27 -6.82 -14.40
CA ARG A 81 -1.06 -5.42 -14.75
C ARG A 81 -0.88 -4.67 -13.44
N PHE A 82 0.37 -4.50 -12.99
CA PHE A 82 0.64 -3.61 -11.86
C PHE A 82 0.16 -2.22 -12.25
N VAL A 83 -0.90 -1.76 -11.58
CA VAL A 83 -1.52 -0.46 -11.88
C VAL A 83 -0.73 0.67 -11.23
N ASP A 84 -0.06 0.40 -10.10
CA ASP A 84 0.69 1.42 -9.37
C ASP A 84 2.05 0.86 -8.90
N ARG A 85 3.14 1.52 -9.33
CA ARG A 85 4.50 1.24 -8.85
C ARG A 85 4.85 2.23 -7.74
N GLN A 86 5.40 1.72 -6.65
CA GLN A 86 5.76 2.52 -5.48
C GLN A 86 7.20 2.24 -5.08
N THR A 87 7.87 3.21 -4.46
CA THR A 87 9.23 3.11 -3.95
C THR A 87 9.27 3.50 -2.47
N ALA A 88 9.65 2.57 -1.60
CA ALA A 88 9.94 2.83 -0.21
C ALA A 88 11.42 3.21 -0.03
N ALA A 89 11.66 4.39 0.54
CA ALA A 89 13.00 4.90 0.82
C ALA A 89 13.15 5.26 2.31
N VAL A 90 14.34 5.04 2.85
CA VAL A 90 14.71 5.45 4.21
C VAL A 90 15.19 6.90 4.18
N THR A 91 14.70 7.70 5.12
CA THR A 91 15.09 9.08 5.40
C THR A 91 15.48 9.22 6.87
N PRO A 92 16.16 10.32 7.27
CA PRO A 92 16.43 10.57 8.68
C PRO A 92 15.18 10.57 9.57
N GLU A 93 14.02 10.90 9.01
CA GLU A 93 12.73 10.98 9.71
C GLU A 93 11.96 9.65 9.75
N GLY A 94 12.39 8.64 8.97
CA GLY A 94 11.73 7.34 8.87
C GLY A 94 11.62 6.83 7.43
N VAL A 95 10.66 5.95 7.16
CA VAL A 95 10.38 5.48 5.80
C VAL A 95 9.32 6.34 5.14
N VAL A 96 9.54 6.64 3.88
CA VAL A 96 8.65 7.38 2.99
C VAL A 96 8.36 6.51 1.76
N VAL A 97 7.16 6.61 1.22
CA VAL A 97 6.74 5.89 0.01
C VAL A 97 6.32 6.88 -1.06
N TYR A 98 6.89 6.74 -2.25
CA TYR A 98 6.62 7.57 -3.42
C TYR A 98 6.11 6.73 -4.57
N ASP A 99 5.29 7.32 -5.43
CA ASP A 99 4.92 6.71 -6.71
C ASP A 99 5.97 6.97 -7.80
N GLU A 100 5.64 6.63 -9.05
CA GLU A 100 6.47 6.85 -10.24
C GLU A 100 6.66 8.32 -10.65
N TRP A 101 5.90 9.25 -10.07
CA TRP A 101 5.99 10.70 -10.31
C TRP A 101 6.62 11.46 -9.13
N ASP A 102 7.27 10.74 -8.21
CA ASP A 102 7.82 11.26 -6.95
C ASP A 102 6.75 11.87 -6.02
N GLU A 103 5.48 11.55 -6.23
CA GLU A 103 4.41 11.97 -5.34
C GLU A 103 4.33 11.04 -4.12
N ARG A 104 4.21 11.64 -2.94
CA ARG A 104 4.12 10.91 -1.68
C ARG A 104 2.79 10.16 -1.58
N TRP A 105 2.87 8.88 -1.22
CA TRP A 105 1.70 8.03 -0.96
C TRP A 105 0.68 8.69 -0.04
N GLU A 106 1.18 9.39 0.99
CA GLU A 106 0.32 10.04 1.97
C GLU A 106 -0.53 11.17 1.40
N THR A 107 -0.08 11.74 0.28
CA THR A 107 -0.79 12.79 -0.44
C THR A 107 -1.81 12.15 -1.38
N LEU A 108 -1.37 11.25 -2.27
CA LEU A 108 -2.17 10.62 -3.31
C LEU A 108 -3.48 9.99 -2.80
N PHE A 109 -3.38 9.14 -1.77
CA PHE A 109 -4.53 8.38 -1.29
C PHE A 109 -5.52 9.24 -0.51
N ARG A 110 -5.03 10.27 0.18
CA ARG A 110 -5.92 11.27 0.81
C ARG A 110 -6.76 11.98 -0.24
N TRP A 111 -6.18 12.35 -1.38
CA TRP A 111 -6.91 13.01 -2.48
C TRP A 111 -7.88 12.06 -3.20
N ARG A 112 -7.40 10.91 -3.69
CA ARG A 112 -8.22 9.93 -4.46
C ARG A 112 -9.50 9.54 -3.71
N TRP A 113 -9.42 9.33 -2.40
CA TRP A 113 -10.59 8.95 -1.60
C TRP A 113 -11.44 10.13 -1.14
N GLN A 114 -10.90 11.33 -0.96
CA GLN A 114 -11.73 12.52 -0.72
C GLN A 114 -12.60 12.84 -1.95
N GLU A 115 -12.06 12.70 -3.17
CA GLU A 115 -12.84 12.88 -4.39
C GLU A 115 -13.84 11.74 -4.62
N GLY A 116 -13.44 10.47 -4.40
CA GLY A 116 -14.35 9.33 -4.44
C GLY A 116 -15.50 9.41 -3.43
N LEU A 117 -15.26 9.99 -2.25
CA LEU A 117 -16.29 10.26 -1.24
C LEU A 117 -17.21 11.45 -1.59
N ASN A 118 -16.73 12.41 -2.38
CA ASN A 118 -17.52 13.55 -2.86
C ASN A 118 -18.38 13.21 -4.09
N LEU A 119 -17.97 12.22 -4.90
CA LEU A 119 -18.71 11.76 -6.07
C LEU A 119 -19.87 10.80 -5.73
N GLN A 120 -20.06 10.43 -4.46
CA GLN A 120 -21.15 9.56 -4.00
C GLN A 120 -22.10 10.22 -2.99
N ARG A 121 -22.25 11.56 -3.04
CA ARG A 121 -23.27 12.31 -2.30
C ARG A 121 -24.42 12.76 -3.19
#